data_AF-A0A8T0RMW9-F1
#
_entry.id   AF-A0A8T0RMW9-F1
#
_cell.length_a   1.000
_cell.length_b   1.000
_cell.length_c   1.000
_cell.angle_alpha   90.00
_cell.angle_beta   90.00
_cell.angle_gamma   90.00
#
_symmetry.space_group_name_H-M   'P 1'
#
loop_
_entity.id
_entity.type
_entity.pdbx_description
1 polymer ?
#
loop_
_entity_poly.entity_id
_entity_poly.type
_entity_poly.pdbx_seq_one_letter_code
_entity_poly.pdbx_strand_id
1 'polypeptide(L)'
;IFGDPDAADKIFTCGADVLAVGINVTNQVILSDADREKLQQSDSKYARYLCKPLAHYFDYHREVYFTKGVYLHDPTALLVAVNPSLMTFTEGAVRVQTAGITKGLTLFRSNEKRSSLSLYL
;
A
#
# COMPACT_ATOMS: atom_id res chain seq x y z
N ILE A 1 2.43 4.38 9.11
CA ILE A 1 3.29 5.58 9.24
C ILE A 1 2.72 6.58 10.25
N PHE A 2 1.55 7.18 10.01
CA PHE A 2 0.96 8.19 10.91
C PHE A 2 0.86 7.76 12.40
N GLY A 3 0.59 6.47 12.66
CA GLY A 3 0.50 5.93 14.02
C GLY A 3 1.80 6.05 14.83
N ASP A 4 2.97 5.96 14.18
CA ASP A 4 4.28 6.14 14.80
C ASP A 4 5.31 6.63 13.75
N PRO A 5 5.38 7.95 13.50
CA PRO A 5 6.27 8.49 12.50
C PRO A 5 7.74 8.47 12.94
N ASP A 6 8.03 8.52 14.24
CA ASP A 6 9.39 8.44 14.78
C ASP A 6 9.99 7.06 14.53
N ALA A 7 9.22 5.99 14.77
CA ALA A 7 9.65 4.65 14.41
C ALA A 7 9.83 4.50 12.89
N ALA A 8 8.92 5.06 12.10
CA ALA A 8 9.03 5.01 10.64
C ALA A 8 10.28 5.73 10.10
N ASP A 9 10.60 6.93 10.58
CA ASP A 9 11.82 7.65 10.16
C ASP A 9 13.08 6.85 10.54
N LYS A 10 13.09 6.22 11.72
CA LYS A 10 14.19 5.34 12.15
C LYS A 10 14.34 4.14 11.23
N ILE A 11 13.26 3.46 10.84
CA ILE A 11 13.33 2.31 9.91
C ILE A 11 13.82 2.74 8.53
N PHE A 12 13.31 3.86 7.99
CA PHE A 12 13.77 4.34 6.68
C PHE A 12 15.21 4.85 6.67
N THR A 13 15.81 5.11 7.84
CA THR A 13 17.18 5.61 7.98
C THR A 13 18.13 4.62 8.68
N CYS A 14 17.70 3.40 8.99
CA CYS A 14 18.52 2.44 9.76
C CYS A 14 19.61 1.74 8.93
N GLY A 15 19.62 1.91 7.61
CA GLY A 15 20.58 1.29 6.69
C GLY A 15 20.27 -0.16 6.30
N ALA A 16 19.11 -0.69 6.70
CA ALA A 16 18.61 -1.96 6.19
C ALA A 16 18.16 -1.84 4.72
N ASP A 17 18.13 -2.97 4.02
CA ASP A 17 17.47 -3.07 2.71
C ASP A 17 15.95 -3.07 2.92
N VAL A 18 15.30 -1.96 2.57
CA VAL A 18 13.88 -1.71 2.86
C VAL A 18 13.11 -1.49 1.56
N LEU A 19 12.10 -2.34 1.34
CA LEU A 19 11.09 -2.14 0.30
C LEU A 19 9.87 -1.40 0.88
N ALA A 20 9.60 -0.21 0.38
CA ALA A 20 8.44 0.59 0.77
C ALA A 20 7.31 0.44 -0.26
N VAL A 21 6.19 -0.16 0.14
CA VAL A 21 4.99 -0.30 -0.70
C VAL A 21 3.93 0.69 -0.23
N GLY A 22 3.90 1.87 -0.87
CA GLY A 22 3.04 2.99 -0.48
C GLY A 22 1.63 2.94 -1.07
N ILE A 23 0.75 3.79 -0.53
CA ILE A 23 -0.65 3.89 -0.99
C ILE A 23 -0.78 4.33 -2.45
N ASN A 24 0.22 5.03 -2.99
CA ASN A 24 0.31 5.36 -4.42
C ASN A 24 0.31 4.12 -5.33
N VAL A 25 0.79 2.98 -4.83
CA VAL A 25 0.76 1.69 -5.55
C VAL A 25 -0.43 0.86 -5.10
N THR A 26 -0.63 0.68 -3.79
CA THR A 26 -1.66 -0.25 -3.30
C THR A 26 -3.09 0.16 -3.64
N ASN A 27 -3.36 1.46 -3.87
CA ASN A 27 -4.68 1.91 -4.32
C ASN A 27 -5.00 1.50 -5.76
N GLN A 28 -4.01 1.01 -6.51
CA GLN A 28 -4.21 0.45 -7.85
C GLN A 28 -4.59 -1.04 -7.82
N VAL A 29 -4.38 -1.71 -6.68
CA VAL A 29 -4.67 -3.14 -6.50
C VAL A 29 -6.02 -3.30 -5.81
N ILE A 30 -7.05 -3.55 -6.62
CA ILE A 30 -8.44 -3.57 -6.19
C ILE A 30 -8.97 -5.00 -6.22
N LEU A 31 -9.56 -5.43 -5.10
CA LEU A 31 -10.43 -6.59 -5.07
C LEU A 31 -11.85 -6.14 -5.41
N SER A 32 -12.34 -6.52 -6.58
CA SER A 32 -13.65 -6.12 -7.08
C SER A 32 -14.79 -6.96 -6.48
N ASP A 33 -16.04 -6.52 -6.65
CA ASP A 33 -17.22 -7.33 -6.30
C ASP A 33 -17.22 -8.67 -7.05
N ALA A 34 -16.80 -8.70 -8.33
CA ALA A 34 -16.70 -9.93 -9.12
C ALA A 34 -15.63 -10.89 -8.55
N ASP A 35 -14.53 -10.38 -8.00
CA ASP A 35 -13.52 -11.22 -7.35
C ASP A 35 -14.01 -11.74 -5.99
N ARG A 36 -14.79 -10.94 -5.26
CA ARG A 36 -15.47 -11.38 -4.04
C ARG A 36 -16.46 -12.50 -4.33
N GLU A 37 -17.23 -12.43 -5.41
CA GLU A 37 -18.13 -13.51 -5.83
C GLU A 37 -17.36 -14.81 -6.12
N LYS A 38 -16.22 -14.73 -6.81
CA LYS A 38 -15.35 -15.90 -7.03
C LYS A 38 -14.83 -16.47 -5.70
N LEU A 39 -14.46 -15.62 -4.74
CA LEU A 39 -14.05 -16.06 -3.40
C LEU A 39 -15.18 -16.77 -2.66
N GLN A 40 -16.42 -16.30 -2.79
CA GLN A 40 -17.60 -16.92 -2.18
C GLN A 40 -17.93 -18.29 -2.77
N GLN A 41 -17.68 -18.47 -4.07
CA GLN A 41 -17.87 -19.74 -4.78
C GLN A 41 -16.73 -20.74 -4.55
N SER A 42 -15.65 -20.34 -3.88
CA SER A 42 -14.48 -21.20 -3.66
C SER A 42 -14.72 -22.23 -2.55
N ASP A 43 -14.30 -23.48 -2.81
CA ASP A 43 -14.27 -24.54 -1.80
C ASP A 43 -13.15 -24.39 -0.77
N SER A 44 -12.31 -23.37 -0.89
CA SER A 44 -11.23 -23.07 0.06
C SER A 44 -11.79 -22.63 1.42
N LYS A 45 -11.34 -23.30 2.49
CA LYS A 45 -11.65 -22.89 3.87
C LYS A 45 -11.20 -21.45 4.18
N TYR A 46 -10.12 -20.99 3.56
CA TYR A 46 -9.60 -19.64 3.75
C TYR A 46 -10.44 -18.61 2.99
N ALA A 47 -10.88 -18.93 1.78
CA ALA A 47 -11.76 -18.04 1.01
C ALA A 47 -13.09 -17.82 1.75
N ARG A 48 -13.71 -18.89 2.26
CA ARG A 48 -14.93 -18.79 3.09
C ARG A 48 -14.71 -17.98 4.38
N TYR A 49 -13.56 -18.16 5.03
CA TYR A 49 -13.23 -17.39 6.22
C TYR A 49 -13.11 -15.88 5.90
N LEU A 50 -12.41 -15.53 4.83
CA LEU A 50 -12.17 -14.15 4.41
C LEU A 50 -13.45 -13.43 3.96
N CYS A 51 -14.43 -14.14 3.40
CA CYS A 51 -15.67 -13.53 2.91
C CYS A 51 -16.44 -12.76 4.00
N LYS A 52 -16.38 -13.20 5.27
CA LYS A 52 -17.07 -12.55 6.38
C LYS A 52 -16.50 -11.16 6.73
N PRO A 53 -15.20 -11.01 7.08
CA PRO A 53 -14.62 -9.69 7.33
C PRO A 53 -14.57 -8.82 6.07
N LEU A 54 -14.37 -9.41 4.89
CA LEU A 54 -14.38 -8.65 3.64
C LEU A 54 -15.73 -7.98 3.40
N ALA A 55 -16.86 -8.60 3.77
CA ALA A 55 -18.17 -7.97 3.62
C ALA A 55 -18.21 -6.58 4.29
N HIS A 56 -17.77 -6.51 5.54
CA HIS A 56 -17.72 -5.25 6.29
C HIS A 56 -16.73 -4.25 5.68
N TYR A 57 -15.58 -4.73 5.20
CA TYR A 57 -14.56 -3.87 4.60
C TYR A 57 -15.03 -3.26 3.27
N PHE A 58 -15.79 -4.02 2.48
CA PHE A 58 -16.45 -3.53 1.26
C PHE A 58 -17.50 -2.47 1.57
N ASP A 59 -18.33 -2.68 2.60
CA ASP A 59 -19.35 -1.71 3.00
C ASP A 59 -18.69 -0.38 3.41
N TYR A 60 -17.66 -0.43 4.25
CA TYR A 60 -16.87 0.74 4.64
C TYR A 60 -16.26 1.47 3.44
N HIS A 61 -15.64 0.74 2.49
CA HIS A 61 -15.04 1.35 1.31
C HIS A 61 -16.07 2.02 0.40
N ARG A 62 -17.26 1.42 0.26
CA ARG A 62 -18.36 1.98 -0.50
C ARG A 62 -18.89 3.27 0.13
N GLU A 63 -18.99 3.31 1.45
CA GLU A 63 -19.51 4.48 2.18
C GLU A 63 -18.50 5.63 2.26
N VAL A 64 -17.23 5.32 2.50
CA VAL A 64 -16.20 6.34 2.78
C VAL A 64 -15.44 6.77 1.53
N TYR A 65 -15.09 5.82 0.67
CA TYR A 65 -14.26 6.06 -0.53
C TYR A 65 -15.06 6.04 -1.83
N PHE A 66 -16.35 5.67 -1.78
CA PHE A 66 -17.23 5.56 -2.95
C PHE A 66 -16.67 4.64 -4.06
N THR A 67 -15.92 3.60 -3.66
CA THR A 67 -15.28 2.65 -4.58
C THR A 67 -16.16 1.40 -4.83
N LYS A 68 -16.02 0.80 -6.02
CA LYS A 68 -16.65 -0.49 -6.38
C LYS A 68 -15.73 -1.69 -6.07
N GLY A 69 -15.14 -1.68 -4.88
CA GLY A 69 -14.15 -2.67 -4.44
C GLY A 69 -13.32 -2.15 -3.27
N VAL A 70 -12.37 -2.97 -2.83
CA VAL A 70 -11.48 -2.66 -1.70
C VAL A 70 -10.01 -2.66 -2.12
N TYR A 71 -9.22 -1.77 -1.53
CA TYR A 71 -7.77 -1.73 -1.76
C TYR A 71 -7.08 -2.83 -0.95
N LEU A 72 -6.22 -3.61 -1.60
CA LEU A 72 -5.49 -4.71 -0.97
C LEU A 72 -4.10 -4.25 -0.51
N HIS A 73 -4.04 -3.39 0.51
CA HIS A 73 -2.76 -2.85 1.03
C HIS A 73 -1.77 -3.94 1.44
N ASP A 74 -2.11 -4.71 2.49
CA ASP A 74 -1.20 -5.71 3.06
C ASP A 74 -0.93 -6.88 2.10
N PRO A 75 -1.92 -7.42 1.35
CA PRO A 75 -1.64 -8.45 0.36
C PRO A 75 -0.70 -7.97 -0.75
N THR A 76 -0.78 -6.70 -1.16
CA THR A 76 0.15 -6.14 -2.16
C THR A 76 1.57 -6.09 -1.62
N ALA A 77 1.77 -5.68 -0.36
CA ALA A 77 3.08 -5.70 0.28
C ALA A 77 3.66 -7.13 0.38
N LEU A 78 2.82 -8.11 0.73
CA LEU A 78 3.22 -9.52 0.76
C LEU A 78 3.60 -10.03 -0.64
N LEU A 79 2.81 -9.71 -1.67
CA LEU A 79 3.11 -10.10 -3.04
C LEU A 79 4.45 -9.55 -3.52
N VAL A 80 4.78 -8.31 -3.16
CA VAL A 80 6.08 -7.71 -3.45
C VAL A 80 7.22 -8.47 -2.76
N ALA A 81 7.05 -8.88 -1.51
CA ALA A 81 8.06 -9.66 -0.80
C ALA A 81 8.27 -11.05 -1.41
N VAL A 82 7.21 -11.68 -1.94
CA VAL A 82 7.28 -13.01 -2.58
C VAL A 82 7.84 -12.92 -3.99
N ASN A 83 7.41 -11.94 -4.78
CA ASN A 83 7.83 -11.75 -6.16
C ASN A 83 7.97 -10.25 -6.48
N PRO A 84 9.16 -9.66 -6.25
CA PRO A 84 9.40 -8.25 -6.53
C PRO A 84 9.20 -7.86 -7.99
N SER A 85 9.35 -8.79 -8.94
CA SER A 85 9.21 -8.49 -10.39
C SER A 85 7.80 -8.04 -10.82
N LEU A 86 6.81 -8.16 -9.93
CA LEU A 86 5.46 -7.63 -10.15
C LEU A 86 5.37 -6.10 -10.06
N MET A 87 6.45 -5.43 -9.60
CA MET A 87 6.51 -3.98 -9.43
C MET A 87 7.76 -3.38 -10.05
N THR A 88 7.70 -2.08 -10.31
CA THR A 88 8.86 -1.25 -10.63
C THR A 88 9.27 -0.47 -9.39
N PHE A 89 10.57 -0.42 -9.11
CA PHE A 89 11.12 0.29 -7.96
C PHE A 89 12.00 1.45 -8.39
N THR A 90 12.06 2.47 -7.54
CA THR A 90 13.01 3.57 -7.65
C THR A 90 13.78 3.68 -6.35
N GLU A 91 15.10 3.65 -6.42
CA GLU A 91 15.96 3.78 -5.25
C GLU A 91 16.11 5.24 -4.84
N GLY A 92 16.15 5.49 -3.54
CA GLY A 92 16.27 6.84 -3.00
C GLY A 92 16.19 6.89 -1.49
N ALA A 93 16.39 8.08 -0.95
CA ALA A 93 16.23 8.33 0.47
C ALA A 93 14.77 8.65 0.81
N VAL A 94 14.27 8.06 1.90
CA VAL A 94 12.95 8.37 2.46
C VAL A 94 13.13 9.03 3.82
N ARG A 95 12.34 10.08 4.09
CA ARG A 95 12.21 10.71 5.42
C ARG A 95 10.76 10.80 5.83
N VAL A 96 10.49 10.78 7.13
CA VAL A 96 9.14 10.92 7.69
C VAL A 96 9.06 12.16 8.56
N GLN A 97 8.05 12.99 8.31
CA GLN A 97 7.76 14.13 9.16
C GLN A 97 7.18 13.63 10.50
N THR A 98 7.88 13.88 11.62
CA THR A 98 7.49 13.35 12.94
C THR A 98 6.54 14.24 13.73
N ALA A 99 6.44 15.53 13.37
CA ALA A 99 5.62 16.51 14.10
C ALA A 99 4.95 17.53 13.16
N GLY A 100 4.01 18.31 13.72
CA GLY A 100 3.27 19.36 13.00
C GLY A 100 2.09 18.84 12.18
N ILE A 101 1.50 19.72 11.36
CA ILE A 101 0.27 19.41 10.61
C ILE A 101 0.45 18.33 9.54
N THR A 102 1.68 18.10 9.10
CA THR A 102 2.06 17.06 8.12
C THR A 102 2.67 15.83 8.80
N LYS A 103 2.46 15.63 10.11
CA LYS A 103 2.90 14.42 10.83
C LYS A 103 2.54 13.17 10.03
N GLY A 104 3.49 12.26 9.86
CA GLY A 104 3.33 11.01 9.12
C GLY A 104 3.52 11.12 7.61
N LEU A 105 3.80 12.31 7.06
CA LEU A 105 4.13 12.48 5.65
C LEU A 105 5.47 11.80 5.33
N THR A 106 5.47 10.90 4.34
CA THR A 106 6.67 10.27 3.76
C THR A 106 7.17 11.08 2.57
N LEU A 107 8.40 11.58 2.64
CA LEU A 107 9.07 12.30 1.58
C LEU A 107 10.12 11.41 0.93
N PHE A 108 10.02 11.21 -0.38
CA PHE A 108 10.98 10.43 -1.17
C PHE A 108 11.86 11.33 -2.04
N ARG A 109 13.16 11.07 -2.03
CA ARG A 109 14.13 11.70 -2.93
C ARG A 109 14.86 10.60 -3.70
N SER A 110 14.57 10.50 -4.99
CA SER A 110 15.28 9.60 -5.91
C SER A 110 16.79 9.87 -5.91
N ASN A 111 17.58 8.80 -6.06
CA ASN A 111 19.03 8.88 -6.26
C ASN A 111 19.41 9.31 -7.68
N GLU A 112 18.46 9.28 -8.63
CA GLU A 112 18.70 9.74 -9.99
C GLU A 112 19.02 11.23 -10.01
N LYS A 113 20.16 11.61 -10.61
CA LYS A 113 20.42 13.01 -10.95
C LYS A 113 19.35 13.43 -11.95
N ARG A 114 18.47 14.37 -11.58
CA ARG A 114 17.49 15.00 -12.48
C ARG A 114 18.16 15.47 -13.77
N SER A 115 18.14 14.67 -14.82
CA SER A 115 18.22 15.14 -16.20
C SER A 115 16.77 15.30 -16.68
N SER A 116 16.30 16.55 -16.67
CA SER A 116 14.96 17.02 -17.05
C SER A 116 13.82 16.74 -16.04
N LEU A 117 13.12 17.83 -15.67
CA LEU A 117 11.87 17.78 -14.93
C LEU A 117 10.77 17.22 -15.84
N SER A 118 10.14 16.13 -15.44
CA SER A 118 8.73 15.89 -15.73
C SER A 118 8.01 15.63 -14.41
N LEU A 119 7.07 16.53 -14.11
CA LEU A 119 6.20 16.49 -12.95
C LEU A 119 4.95 15.71 -13.37
N TYR A 120 4.74 14.53 -12.81
CA TYR A 120 3.42 13.89 -12.85
C TYR A 120 2.91 13.85 -11.41
N LEU A 121 1.80 14.55 -11.19
CA LEU A 121 1.03 14.61 -9.94
C LEU A 121 0.37 13.27 -9.64
#